data_AF-A0A356FVV2-F1
#
_entry.id   AF-A0A356FVV2-F1
#
_cell.length_a   1.000
_cell.length_b   1.000
_cell.length_c   1.000
_cell.angle_alpha   90.00
_cell.angle_beta   90.00
_cell.angle_gamma   90.00
#
_symmetry.space_group_name_H-M   'P 1'
#
loop_
_entity.id
_entity.type
_entity.pdbx_description
1 polymer ?
#
loop_
_entity_poly.entity_id
_entity_poly.type
_entity_poly.pdbx_seq_one_letter_code
_entity_poly.pdbx_strand_id
1 'polypeptide(L)' 'MALTWSDVDELANALEKLYPQTDLSVLEYDELRDMVAKLDGFDDSSVPDDDDMEAVIHAWIGIQFPEDAEKVPSENID' A
#
# COMPACT_ATOMS: atom_id res chain seq x y z
N MET A 1 -18.42 2.76 8.37
CA MET A 1 -18.19 2.81 6.92
C MET A 1 -17.40 1.56 6.61
N ALA A 2 -17.88 0.75 5.67
CA ALA A 2 -17.12 -0.40 5.21
C ALA A 2 -16.10 0.10 4.20
N LEU A 3 -14.83 -0.27 4.37
CA LEU A 3 -13.78 -0.02 3.39
C LEU A 3 -13.99 -0.96 2.20
N THR A 4 -13.84 -0.39 1.01
CA THR A 4 -13.92 -1.09 -0.27
C THR A 4 -12.62 -0.94 -1.05
N TRP A 5 -12.47 -1.74 -2.12
CA TRP A 5 -11.31 -1.60 -3.03
C TRP A 5 -11.22 -0.21 -3.68
N SER A 6 -12.34 0.52 -3.77
CA SER A 6 -12.34 1.91 -4.24
C SER A 6 -11.72 2.90 -3.23
N ASP A 7 -11.65 2.54 -1.95
CA ASP A 7 -11.09 3.39 -0.88
C ASP A 7 -9.57 3.20 -0.78
N VAL A 8 -8.87 3.34 -1.90
CA VAL A 8 -7.43 3.02 -2.05
C VAL A 8 -6.54 3.75 -1.04
N ASP A 9 -6.80 5.02 -0.76
CA ASP A 9 -6.07 5.81 0.23
C ASP A 9 -6.26 5.28 1.66
N GLU A 10 -7.49 4.90 2.01
CA GLU A 10 -7.79 4.36 3.35
C GLU A 10 -7.20 2.96 3.52
N LEU A 11 -7.28 2.12 2.49
CA LEU A 11 -6.65 0.80 2.46
C LEU A 11 -5.13 0.92 2.62
N ALA A 12 -4.48 1.75 1.81
CA ALA A 12 -3.04 1.98 1.87
C ALA A 12 -2.59 2.50 3.25
N ASN A 13 -3.33 3.42 3.85
CA ASN A 13 -3.03 3.96 5.18
C ASN A 13 -3.20 2.90 6.28
N ALA A 14 -4.23 2.05 6.19
CA ALA A 14 -4.44 0.95 7.11
C ALA A 14 -3.36 -0.13 6.98
N LEU A 15 -2.98 -0.47 5.74
CA LEU A 15 -1.89 -1.38 5.43
C LEU A 15 -0.55 -0.86 5.95
N GLU A 16 -0.23 0.41 5.73
CA GLU A 16 1.01 1.01 6.24
C GLU A 16 1.08 1.01 7.77
N LYS A 17 -0.05 1.24 8.45
CA LYS A 17 -0.08 1.18 9.93
C LYS A 17 0.18 -0.21 10.48
N LEU A 18 -0.26 -1.25 9.77
CA LEU A 18 -0.11 -2.65 10.20
C LEU A 18 1.20 -3.27 9.72
N TYR A 19 1.63 -2.89 8.52
CA TYR A 19 2.76 -3.49 7.81
C TYR A 19 3.71 -2.42 7.22
N PRO A 20 4.26 -1.50 8.03
CA PRO A 20 5.12 -0.42 7.54
C PRO A 20 6.46 -0.88 6.95
N GLN A 21 6.79 -2.17 7.08
CA GLN A 21 8.02 -2.77 6.57
C GLN A 21 7.75 -3.71 5.38
N THR A 22 6.51 -3.76 4.88
CA THR A 22 6.21 -4.53 3.68
C THR A 22 6.90 -3.90 2.49
N ASP A 23 7.64 -4.72 1.76
CA ASP A 23 8.34 -4.30 0.55
C ASP A 23 7.39 -4.41 -0.65
N LEU A 24 6.83 -3.27 -1.05
CA LEU A 24 5.83 -3.18 -2.12
C LEU A 24 6.40 -3.53 -3.51
N SER A 25 7.72 -3.54 -3.67
CA SER A 25 8.36 -3.87 -4.96
C SER A 25 8.32 -5.36 -5.28
N VAL A 26 8.20 -6.21 -4.26
CA VAL A 26 8.13 -7.67 -4.37
C VAL A 26 6.80 -8.24 -3.88
N LEU A 27 5.88 -7.37 -3.44
CA LEU A 27 4.59 -7.76 -2.91
C LEU A 27 3.73 -8.40 -4.02
N GLU A 28 3.30 -9.64 -3.80
CA GLU A 28 2.38 -10.29 -4.73
C GLU A 28 0.93 -9.83 -4.48
N TYR A 29 0.14 -9.83 -5.56
CA TYR A 29 -1.29 -9.47 -5.52
C TYR A 29 -2.12 -10.37 -4.60
N ASP A 30 -1.77 -11.65 -4.50
CA ASP A 30 -2.43 -12.58 -3.57
C ASP A 30 -2.15 -12.21 -2.11
N GLU A 31 -0.91 -11.80 -1.81
CA GLU A 31 -0.51 -11.34 -0.48
C GLU A 31 -1.19 -10.02 -0.11
N LEU A 32 -1.21 -9.04 -1.04
CA LEU A 32 -1.92 -7.78 -0.85
C LEU A 32 -3.40 -8.05 -0.52
N ARG A 33 -4.05 -8.94 -1.28
CA ARG A 33 -5.44 -9.31 -1.05
C ARG A 33 -5.67 -9.91 0.33
N ASP A 34 -4.79 -10.82 0.76
CA ASP A 34 -4.89 -11.44 2.09
C ASP A 34 -4.66 -10.41 3.22
N MET A 35 -3.75 -9.44 3.02
CA MET A 35 -3.55 -8.33 3.96
C MET A 35 -4.77 -7.42 4.04
N VAL A 36 -5.33 -7.03 2.90
CA VAL A 36 -6.54 -6.19 2.82
C VAL A 36 -7.73 -6.89 3.47
N ALA A 37 -7.90 -8.19 3.23
CA ALA A 37 -8.97 -9.00 3.84
C ALA A 37 -8.87 -9.11 5.37
N LYS A 38 -7.68 -8.86 5.95
CA LYS A 38 -7.43 -8.85 7.40
C LYS A 38 -7.64 -7.46 8.04
N LEU A 39 -7.89 -6.42 7.24
CA LEU A 39 -8.12 -5.08 7.77
C LEU A 39 -9.42 -5.00 8.55
N ASP A 40 -9.35 -4.38 9.72
CA ASP A 40 -10.53 -4.13 10.54
C ASP A 40 -11.40 -3.06 9.86
N GLY A 41 -12.61 -3.45 9.44
CA GLY A 41 -13.55 -2.56 8.73
C GLY A 41 -13.61 -2.74 7.22
N PHE A 42 -12.84 -3.68 6.65
CA PHE A 42 -13.00 -4.09 5.25
C PHE A 42 -14.17 -5.07 5.11
N ASP A 43 -15.19 -4.72 4.32
CA ASP A 43 -16.41 -5.53 4.09
C ASP A 43 -16.58 -5.89 2.61
N ASP A 44 -15.58 -5.61 1.78
CA ASP A 44 -15.67 -5.86 0.35
C ASP A 44 -15.22 -7.27 0.02
N SER A 45 -16.20 -8.13 -0.27
CA SER A 45 -15.95 -9.52 -0.69
C SER A 45 -15.74 -9.65 -2.20
N SER A 46 -15.73 -8.54 -2.94
CA SER A 46 -15.53 -8.55 -4.39
C SER A 46 -14.10 -8.99 -4.71
N VAL A 47 -13.96 -9.66 -5.85
CA VAL A 47 -12.64 -9.94 -6.39
C VAL A 47 -12.12 -8.62 -6.97
N PRO A 48 -11.06 -8.02 -6.42
CA PRO A 48 -10.45 -6.84 -7.03
C PRO A 48 -9.95 -7.15 -8.42
N ASP A 49 -10.08 -6.18 -9.31
CA ASP A 49 -9.40 -6.21 -10.61
C ASP A 49 -7.92 -5.79 -10.43
N ASP A 50 -7.08 -6.09 -11.42
CA ASP A 50 -5.65 -5.70 -11.39
C ASP A 50 -5.48 -4.18 -11.20
N ASP A 51 -6.37 -3.36 -11.78
CA ASP A 51 -6.38 -1.90 -11.61
C ASP A 51 -6.60 -1.47 -10.15
N ASP A 52 -7.50 -2.13 -9.42
CA ASP A 52 -7.76 -1.81 -8.00
C ASP A 52 -6.52 -2.11 -7.15
N MET A 53 -5.89 -3.26 -7.41
CA MET A 53 -4.67 -3.67 -6.71
C MET A 53 -3.51 -2.71 -6.99
N GLU A 54 -3.31 -2.35 -8.27
CA GLU A 54 -2.29 -1.37 -8.66
C GLU A 54 -2.53 -0.02 -7.98
N ALA A 55 -3.79 0.42 -7.90
CA ALA A 55 -4.14 1.69 -7.27
C ALA A 55 -3.84 1.69 -5.75
N VAL A 56 -4.15 0.60 -5.04
CA VAL A 56 -3.80 0.45 -3.62
C VAL A 56 -2.28 0.45 -3.43
N ILE A 57 -1.54 -0.31 -4.24
CA ILE A 57 -0.07 -0.38 -4.17
C ILE A 57 0.52 1.01 -4.44
N HIS A 58 0.05 1.71 -5.48
CA HIS A 58 0.55 3.03 -5.83
C HIS A 58 0.28 4.06 -4.74
N ALA A 59 -0.92 4.04 -4.13
CA ALA A 59 -1.23 4.87 -2.98
C ALA A 59 -0.31 4.56 -1.78
N TRP A 60 -0.06 3.27 -1.52
CA TRP A 60 0.81 2.84 -0.43
C TRP A 60 2.28 3.21 -0.67
N ILE A 61 2.79 3.06 -1.89
CA ILE A 61 4.11 3.54 -2.30
C ILE A 61 4.23 5.04 -2.03
N GLY A 62 3.22 5.84 -2.38
CA GLY A 62 3.22 7.28 -2.10
C GLY A 62 3.30 7.63 -0.61
N ILE A 63 2.80 6.75 0.27
CA ILE A 63 2.89 6.91 1.74
C ILE A 63 4.28 6.49 2.26
N GLN A 64 4.80 5.35 1.81
CA GLN A 64 6.11 4.83 2.24
C GLN A 64 7.29 5.62 1.68
N PHE A 65 7.16 6.08 0.44
CA PHE A 65 8.14 6.84 -0.31
C PHE A 65 7.56 8.21 -0.67
N PRO A 66 7.29 9.07 0.32
CA PRO A 66 6.92 10.44 0.01
C PRO A 66 8.08 11.05 -0.77
N GLU A 67 7.83 11.68 -1.91
CA GLU A 67 8.86 12.29 -2.79
C GLU A 67 9.77 13.32 -2.07
N ASP A 68 9.44 13.69 -0.82
CA ASP A 68 10.22 14.55 0.08
C ASP A 68 11.24 13.79 0.96
N ALA A 69 11.28 12.46 0.94
CA ALA A 69 12.29 11.65 1.62
C ALA A 69 13.62 11.67 0.83
N GLU A 70 14.30 12.80 0.92
CA GLU A 70 15.72 12.99 0.63
C GLU A 70 16.18 12.64 -0.80
N LYS A 71 16.44 13.72 -1.54
CA LYS A 71 17.78 13.88 -2.12
C LYS A 71 18.79 13.43 -1.08
N VAL A 72 19.24 12.17 -1.12
CA VAL A 72 20.51 11.82 -0.53
C VAL A 72 21.53 12.70 -1.27
N PRO A 73 22.17 13.70 -0.64
CA PRO A 73 23.42 14.13 -1.20
C PRO A 73 24.29 12.89 -1.04
N SER A 74 24.62 12.23 -2.15
CA SER A 74 25.77 11.33 -2.16
C SER A 74 26.96 12.20 -1.78
N GLU A 75 27.19 12.32 -0.47
CA GLU A 75 28.34 12.93 0.11
C GLU A 75 29.54 12.22 -0.51
N ASN A 76 30.41 13.03 -1.11
CA ASN A 76 31.64 12.58 -1.71
C ASN A 76 32.39 11.76 -0.65
N ILE A 77 32.46 10.44 -0.85
CA ILE A 77 33.50 9.64 -0.21
C ILE A 77 34.78 9.95 -0.99
N ASP A 78 35.62 10.75 -0.34
CA ASP A 78 36.99 11.16 -0.71
C ASP A 78 37.89 9.99 -1.12
#